data_AF-A0A927P5K9-F1
#
_entry.id   AF-A0A927P5K9-F1
#
_cell.length_a   1.000
_cell.length_b   1.000
_cell.length_c   1.000
_cell.angle_alpha   90.00
_cell.angle_beta   90.00
_cell.angle_gamma   90.00
#
_symmetry.space_group_name_H-M   'P 1'
#
loop_
_entity.id
_entity.type
_entity.pdbx_description
1 polymer ?
#
loop_
_entity_poly.entity_id
_entity_poly.type
_entity_poly.pdbx_seq_one_letter_code
_entity_poly.pdbx_strand_id
1 'polypeptide(L)'
;MIEQNAKTFSELSPLTEAETDALMEAAKSIVQNMGVPCSACRYCCPTCPAELDIPLLLQGYNELRFTNKGNWRVNGLSDAKGPEACLQCGECLNHCPQKIDIPGTMEAFANLRAKK
;
A
#
# COMPACT_ATOMS: atom_id res chain seq x y z
N MET A 1 -19.02 -10.08 30.43
CA MET A 1 -18.35 -9.52 29.23
C MET A 1 -18.21 -8.00 29.32
N ILE A 2 -19.30 -7.23 29.44
CA ILE A 2 -19.22 -5.76 29.64
C ILE A 2 -18.50 -5.40 30.96
N GLU A 3 -18.85 -6.05 32.07
CA GLU A 3 -18.20 -5.81 33.37
C GLU A 3 -16.71 -6.17 33.38
N GLN A 4 -16.32 -7.20 32.64
CA GLN A 4 -14.91 -7.58 32.48
C GLN A 4 -14.15 -6.54 31.66
N ASN A 5 -14.69 -6.06 30.53
CA ASN A 5 -14.05 -5.01 29.74
C ASN A 5 -13.88 -3.74 30.59
N ALA A 6 -14.93 -3.34 31.31
CA ALA A 6 -14.89 -2.17 32.20
C ALA A 6 -13.78 -2.30 33.26
N LYS A 7 -13.59 -3.50 33.83
CA LYS A 7 -12.53 -3.77 34.82
C LYS A 7 -11.13 -3.82 34.19
N THR A 8 -10.99 -4.33 32.97
CA THR A 8 -9.69 -4.34 32.27
C THR A 8 -9.18 -2.92 31.97
N PHE A 9 -10.10 -1.99 31.68
CA PHE A 9 -9.76 -0.60 31.35
C PHE A 9 -10.00 0.38 32.51
N SER A 10 -10.28 -0.10 33.73
CA SER A 10 -10.54 0.77 34.89
C SER A 10 -9.28 1.38 35.49
N GLU A 11 -8.10 0.82 35.18
CA GLU A 11 -6.80 1.30 35.66
C GLU A 11 -5.96 1.78 34.48
N LEU A 12 -5.46 3.01 34.57
CA LEU A 12 -4.55 3.60 33.59
C LEU A 12 -3.13 3.10 33.88
N SER A 13 -2.65 2.16 33.06
CA SER A 13 -1.27 1.68 33.08
C SER A 13 -0.58 2.11 31.78
N PRO A 14 -0.12 3.39 31.67
CA PRO A 14 0.56 3.85 30.48
C PRO A 14 1.91 3.14 30.30
N LEU A 15 2.36 3.06 29.06
CA LEU A 15 3.68 2.55 28.74
C LEU A 15 4.76 3.44 29.35
N THR A 16 5.85 2.81 29.79
CA THR A 16 7.09 3.52 30.09
C THR A 16 7.71 4.05 28.79
N GLU A 17 8.62 5.01 28.92
CA GLU A 17 9.39 5.54 27.77
C GLU A 17 10.15 4.41 27.05
N ALA A 18 10.80 3.52 27.82
CA ALA A 18 11.52 2.38 27.27
C ALA A 18 10.62 1.40 26.49
N GLU A 19 9.41 1.12 26.99
CA GLU A 19 8.44 0.27 26.28
C GLU A 19 7.90 0.97 25.03
N THR A 20 7.68 2.28 25.10
CA THR A 20 7.24 3.10 23.97
C THR A 20 8.29 3.09 22.87
N ASP A 21 9.57 3.28 23.22
CA ASP A 21 10.69 3.24 22.28
C ASP A 21 10.84 1.86 21.62
N ALA A 22 10.74 0.79 22.41
CA ALA A 22 10.79 -0.58 21.89
C ALA A 22 9.65 -0.85 20.89
N LEU A 23 8.43 -0.40 21.19
CA LEU A 23 7.28 -0.51 20.29
C LEU A 23 7.47 0.30 19.01
N MET A 24 7.99 1.52 19.12
CA MET A 24 8.22 2.39 17.96
C MET A 24 9.31 1.81 17.05
N GLU A 25 10.34 1.17 17.61
CA GLU A 25 11.37 0.50 16.81
C GLU A 25 10.81 -0.71 16.05
N ALA A 26 10.00 -1.54 16.72
CA ALA A 26 9.29 -2.63 16.06
C ALA A 26 8.35 -2.11 14.95
N ALA A 27 7.61 -1.03 15.22
CA ALA A 27 6.70 -0.42 14.26
C ALA A 27 7.44 0.10 13.02
N LYS A 28 8.60 0.74 13.17
CA LYS A 28 9.43 1.19 12.03
C LYS A 28 9.82 0.04 11.13
N SER A 29 10.31 -1.06 11.69
CA SER A 29 10.73 -2.24 10.93
C SER A 29 9.57 -2.86 10.13
N ILE A 30 8.39 -2.90 10.73
CA ILE A 30 7.17 -3.36 10.06
C ILE A 30 6.81 -2.43 8.90
N VAL A 31 6.75 -1.11 9.14
CA VAL A 31 6.34 -0.11 8.14
C VAL A 31 7.31 -0.06 6.95
N GLN A 32 8.63 -0.12 7.20
CA GLN A 32 9.66 -0.13 6.15
C GLN A 32 9.46 -1.29 5.15
N ASN A 33 8.91 -2.40 5.63
CA ASN A 33 8.67 -3.62 4.87
C ASN A 33 7.19 -3.82 4.49
N MET A 34 6.29 -2.86 4.70
CA MET A 34 4.84 -3.09 4.54
C MET A 34 4.33 -2.96 3.09
N GLY A 35 5.18 -2.60 2.13
CA GLY A 35 4.73 -2.37 0.74
C GLY A 35 3.82 -1.15 0.63
N VAL A 36 3.09 -1.03 -0.47
CA VAL A 36 2.12 0.05 -0.69
C VAL A 36 0.77 -0.31 -0.04
N PRO A 37 0.24 0.51 0.88
CA PRO A 37 -0.97 0.18 1.65
C PRO A 37 -2.26 0.47 0.87
N CYS A 38 -2.44 -0.11 -0.31
CA CYS A 38 -3.66 0.07 -1.09
C CYS A 38 -4.84 -0.70 -0.47
N SER A 39 -5.96 -0.01 -0.19
CA SER A 39 -7.21 -0.62 0.29
C SER A 39 -8.14 -1.10 -0.84
N ALA A 40 -7.71 -0.99 -2.10
CA ALA A 40 -8.50 -1.32 -3.29
C ALA A 40 -9.88 -0.62 -3.39
N CYS A 41 -10.03 0.58 -2.80
CA CYS A 41 -11.27 1.35 -2.85
C CYS A 41 -11.66 1.89 -4.25
N ARG A 42 -10.74 1.86 -5.22
CA ARG A 42 -10.94 2.27 -6.63
C ARG A 42 -11.31 3.74 -6.87
N TYR A 43 -11.21 4.64 -5.88
CA TYR A 43 -11.51 6.07 -6.07
C TYR A 43 -10.60 6.78 -7.08
N CYS A 44 -9.40 6.27 -7.31
CA CYS A 44 -8.47 6.77 -8.31
C CYS A 44 -8.76 6.30 -9.74
N CYS A 45 -9.57 5.25 -9.93
CA CYS A 45 -9.78 4.66 -11.26
C CYS A 45 -10.63 5.56 -12.19
N PRO A 46 -11.78 6.12 -11.76
CA PRO A 46 -12.62 6.95 -12.65
C PRO A 46 -11.94 8.24 -13.10
N THR A 47 -10.93 8.70 -12.36
CA THR A 47 -10.23 9.97 -12.64
C THR A 47 -8.94 9.78 -13.41
N CYS A 48 -8.54 8.53 -13.67
CA CYS A 48 -7.31 8.25 -14.41
C CYS A 48 -7.56 8.39 -15.92
N PRO A 49 -6.99 9.40 -16.61
CA PRO A 49 -7.17 9.56 -18.07
C PRO A 49 -6.52 8.42 -18.88
N ALA A 50 -5.58 7.68 -18.29
CA ALA A 50 -5.00 6.48 -18.89
C ALA A 50 -5.85 5.22 -18.67
N GLU A 51 -6.94 5.32 -17.88
CA GLU A 51 -7.84 4.21 -17.53
C GLU A 51 -7.10 3.02 -16.90
N LEU A 52 -6.15 3.30 -16.02
CA LEU A 52 -5.42 2.26 -15.32
C LEU A 52 -6.28 1.63 -14.23
N ASP A 53 -6.23 0.29 -14.11
CA ASP A 53 -6.64 -0.38 -12.87
C ASP A 53 -5.53 -0.21 -11.81
N ILE A 54 -5.52 0.98 -11.20
CA ILE A 54 -4.49 1.38 -10.22
C ILE A 54 -4.41 0.39 -9.05
N PRO A 55 -5.52 -0.04 -8.41
CA PRO A 55 -5.45 -1.04 -7.34
C PRO A 55 -4.78 -2.34 -7.75
N LEU A 56 -5.11 -2.86 -8.94
CA LEU A 56 -4.52 -4.08 -9.47
C LEU A 56 -3.01 -3.91 -9.74
N LEU A 57 -2.59 -2.76 -10.27
CA LEU A 57 -1.19 -2.44 -10.49
C LEU A 57 -0.40 -2.30 -9.18
N LEU A 58 -0.97 -1.65 -8.16
CA LEU A 58 -0.34 -1.53 -6.83
C LEU A 58 -0.19 -2.89 -6.15
N GLN A 59 -1.17 -3.79 -6.32
CA GLN A 59 -1.06 -5.17 -5.86
C GLN A 59 0.10 -5.90 -6.55
N GLY A 60 0.20 -5.79 -7.88
CA GLY A 60 1.29 -6.37 -8.66
C GLY A 60 2.66 -5.82 -8.27
N TYR A 61 2.76 -4.51 -7.99
CA TYR A 61 3.99 -3.89 -7.49
C TYR A 61 4.43 -4.50 -6.15
N ASN A 62 3.51 -4.66 -5.20
CA ASN A 62 3.81 -5.27 -3.90
C ASN A 62 4.28 -6.72 -4.06
N GLU A 63 3.56 -7.54 -4.83
CA GLU A 63 3.93 -8.95 -5.04
C GLU A 63 5.33 -9.09 -5.63
N LEU A 64 5.66 -8.26 -6.63
CA LEU A 64 6.98 -8.27 -7.25
C LEU A 64 8.08 -7.82 -6.28
N ARG A 65 7.83 -6.77 -5.47
CA ARG A 65 8.77 -6.26 -4.47
C ARG A 65 9.08 -7.29 -3.38
N PHE A 66 8.10 -8.10 -2.97
CA PHE A 66 8.28 -9.08 -1.88
C PHE A 66 8.85 -10.42 -2.31
N THR A 67 8.34 -10.97 -3.41
CA THR A 67 8.68 -12.35 -3.78
C THR A 67 9.89 -12.43 -4.70
N ASN A 68 10.27 -11.32 -5.35
CA ASN A 68 11.24 -11.22 -6.45
C ASN A 68 10.96 -12.19 -7.63
N LYS A 69 9.88 -12.97 -7.54
CA LYS A 69 9.42 -13.91 -8.55
C LYS A 69 8.29 -13.21 -9.30
N GLY A 70 8.45 -13.10 -10.62
CA GLY A 70 7.47 -12.48 -11.51
C GLY A 70 6.38 -13.46 -11.92
N ASN A 71 5.96 -14.35 -11.01
CA ASN A 71 4.86 -15.25 -11.23
C ASN A 71 3.58 -14.45 -10.97
N TRP A 72 3.16 -13.67 -11.98
CA TRP A 72 2.01 -12.76 -12.06
C TRP A 72 0.67 -13.44 -11.71
N ARG A 73 0.53 -13.93 -10.47
CA ARG A 73 -0.62 -14.68 -9.95
C ARG A 73 -1.83 -13.80 -9.68
N VAL A 74 -1.76 -12.52 -10.02
CA VAL A 74 -2.90 -11.61 -9.93
C VAL A 74 -3.76 -11.78 -11.19
N ASN A 75 -4.91 -12.43 -11.02
CA ASN A 75 -5.92 -12.55 -12.07
C ASN A 75 -6.29 -11.15 -12.60
N GLY A 76 -6.19 -10.95 -13.92
CA GLY A 76 -6.54 -9.71 -14.61
C GLY A 76 -5.37 -8.76 -14.89
N LEU A 77 -4.17 -8.98 -14.34
CA LEU A 77 -3.02 -8.09 -14.59
C LEU A 77 -2.48 -8.20 -16.02
N SER A 78 -2.56 -9.38 -16.65
CA SER A 78 -2.17 -9.59 -18.06
C SER A 78 -3.02 -8.79 -19.05
N ASP A 79 -4.28 -8.56 -18.68
CA ASP A 79 -5.28 -7.92 -19.54
C ASP A 79 -5.36 -6.41 -19.24
N ALA A 80 -4.71 -5.97 -18.15
CA ALA A 80 -4.64 -4.58 -17.74
C ALA A 80 -3.53 -3.84 -18.48
N LYS A 81 -3.74 -2.54 -18.69
CA LYS A 81 -2.68 -1.61 -19.09
C LYS A 81 -1.58 -1.64 -18.02
N GLY A 82 -0.32 -1.76 -18.44
CA GLY A 82 0.82 -1.79 -17.52
C GLY A 82 1.12 -0.43 -16.87
N PRO A 83 2.00 -0.41 -15.83
CA PRO A 83 2.42 0.83 -15.17
C PRO A 83 3.04 1.87 -16.12
N GLU A 84 3.66 1.42 -17.22
CA GLU A 84 4.23 2.25 -18.29
C GLU A 84 3.21 3.15 -19.01
N ALA A 85 1.91 2.84 -18.92
CA ALA A 85 0.85 3.68 -19.47
C ALA A 85 0.46 4.86 -18.54
N CYS A 86 1.10 4.98 -17.37
CA CYS A 86 0.88 6.12 -16.48
C CYS A 86 1.39 7.43 -17.10
N LEU A 87 0.49 8.40 -17.26
CA LEU A 87 0.80 9.72 -17.82
C LEU A 87 1.41 10.72 -16.83
N GLN A 88 1.63 10.31 -15.57
CA GLN A 88 2.12 11.20 -14.50
C GLN A 88 1.24 12.46 -14.28
N CYS A 89 -0.06 12.36 -14.56
CA CYS A 89 -0.99 13.49 -14.47
C CYS A 89 -1.32 13.96 -13.04
N GLY A 90 -1.10 13.11 -12.02
CA GLY A 90 -1.34 13.44 -10.62
C GLY A 90 -2.80 13.42 -10.15
N GLU A 91 -3.79 13.27 -11.04
CA GLU A 91 -5.22 13.37 -10.67
C GLU A 91 -5.63 12.41 -9.55
N CYS A 92 -5.11 11.18 -9.58
CA CYS A 92 -5.35 10.16 -8.57
C CYS A 92 -4.94 10.54 -7.13
N LEU A 93 -4.02 11.51 -6.95
CA LEU A 93 -3.51 11.93 -5.64
C LEU A 93 -4.61 12.59 -4.79
N ASN A 94 -5.49 13.37 -5.42
CA ASN A 94 -6.60 14.05 -4.75
C ASN A 94 -7.72 13.08 -4.32
N HIS A 95 -7.74 11.88 -4.90
CA HIS A 95 -8.78 10.88 -4.68
C HIS A 95 -8.34 9.70 -3.81
N CYS A 96 -7.04 9.57 -3.52
CA CYS A 96 -6.52 8.48 -2.72
C CYS A 96 -6.67 8.79 -1.21
N PRO A 97 -7.56 8.11 -0.46
CA PRO A 97 -7.73 8.36 0.97
C PRO A 97 -6.50 7.93 1.79
N GLN A 98 -5.70 7.01 1.26
CA GLN A 98 -4.46 6.50 1.84
C GLN A 98 -3.25 7.41 1.54
N LYS A 99 -3.44 8.50 0.78
CA LYS A 99 -2.36 9.44 0.35
C LYS A 99 -1.16 8.73 -0.29
N ILE A 100 -1.44 7.71 -1.08
CA ILE A 100 -0.41 6.95 -1.80
C ILE A 100 0.11 7.81 -2.96
N ASP A 101 1.43 7.88 -3.10
CA ASP A 101 2.08 8.38 -4.31
C ASP A 101 1.94 7.35 -5.44
N ILE A 102 0.76 7.36 -6.07
CA ILE A 102 0.43 6.45 -7.16
C ILE A 102 1.35 6.69 -8.37
N PRO A 103 1.56 7.92 -8.87
CA PRO A 103 2.42 8.15 -10.03
C PRO A 103 3.87 7.69 -9.81
N GLY A 104 4.47 8.00 -8.65
CA GLY A 104 5.81 7.54 -8.30
C GLY A 104 5.88 6.02 -8.15
N THR A 105 4.83 5.39 -7.62
CA THR A 105 4.77 3.92 -7.56
C THR A 105 4.69 3.29 -8.96
N MET A 106 3.95 3.88 -9.90
CA MET A 106 3.89 3.39 -11.29
C MET A 106 5.25 3.48 -11.96
N GLU A 107 5.98 4.59 -11.79
CA GLU A 107 7.35 4.73 -12.30
C GLU A 107 8.28 3.67 -11.69
N ALA A 108 8.25 3.50 -10.37
CA ALA A 108 9.04 2.47 -9.69
C ALA A 108 8.68 1.07 -10.21
N PHE A 109 7.40 0.79 -10.44
CA PHE A 109 6.95 -0.50 -10.97
C PHE A 109 7.42 -0.73 -12.40
N ALA A 110 7.28 0.25 -13.29
CA ALA A 110 7.77 0.17 -14.67
C ALA A 110 9.29 -0.11 -14.71
N ASN A 111 10.06 0.57 -13.86
CA ASN A 111 11.51 0.35 -13.74
C ASN A 111 11.86 -1.04 -13.19
N LEU A 112 11.09 -1.56 -12.23
CA LEU A 112 11.27 -2.92 -11.73
C LEU A 112 10.96 -3.98 -12.81
N ARG A 113 9.98 -3.72 -13.68
CA ARG A 113 9.66 -4.61 -14.80
C ARG A 113 10.73 -4.58 -15.89
N ALA A 114 11.29 -3.41 -16.20
CA ALA A 114 12.28 -3.24 -17.26
C ALA A 114 13.67 -3.84 -16.96
N LYS A 115 13.98 -4.13 -15.68
CA LYS A 115 15.25 -4.72 -15.24
C LYS A 115 15.28 -6.26 -15.32
N LYS A 116 14.23 -6.90 -15.84
CA LYS A 116 14.16 -8.34 -16.14
C LYS A 116 14.08 -8.55 -17.64
#